data_AF-A0A1E3W1P5-F1
#
_entry.id   AF-A0A1E3W1P5-F1
#
_cell.length_a   1.000
_cell.length_b   1.000
_cell.length_c   1.000
_cell.angle_alpha   90.00
_cell.angle_beta   90.00
_cell.angle_gamma   90.00
#
_symmetry.space_group_name_H-M   'P 1'
#
loop_
_entity.id
_entity.type
_entity.pdbx_description
1 polymer ?
#
loop_
_entity_poly.entity_id
_entity_poly.type
_entity_poly.pdbx_seq_one_letter_code
_entity_poly.pdbx_strand_id
1 'polypeptide(L)'
;MPALLALAVLCMAAGLGQCRRRRDDGRERRGDPRRSGGAPALNALDKHCARCHQAGPALKRQKPAKNFGNVLRLDEIARDPDLILPGNPDGSGLFIQIAKKDMPYDCYQEFDCDAEPTANDVKAVYDWIKGLGDTVEAACGNRVPIDTGAMVSAIADDIAAQDASRRPGMRYVTLTHFYNACASNEDMVRYRQGVVKLLNSLSRNSVVLKMRTIDPNATIIAFNLDDLDWRKEAWARIAGGYPYGMEPEGMAYDTATSTTGTKLPWVRGDWLAFAASRPPLYYDLLRLPETFAELEREEGVDVKANLEAFLARRAGFQKSGVSKHNRLIERHPIPTGYFWTSYDFKGDASAQSLFVHPLGPYGADAFQHDGGETIFSLPNGFQAYYLNTAEGERLRKGPTEIVLDDSQRDRAVTNAISCFGCHNQGIRQASDDIREHVLHDKSFPMSVRRQVEALYAPQAEMKELLASDAARFRKAMLRAGLDPDLDSQAEGVESINFLSRAYEKSVDLRIAAASTGFRRTCWPKAWPKPAARPAGSSAAWSRACYRAKSSRPSSGIWSPRSPPASPSRSLR
;
A
#
# COMPACT_ATOMS: atom_id res chain seq x y z
N MET A 1 48.25 -51.39 15.73
CA MET A 1 48.61 -49.99 16.05
C MET A 1 47.33 -49.22 16.30
N PRO A 2 47.05 -48.83 17.56
CA PRO A 2 45.86 -48.07 17.96
C PRO A 2 46.14 -46.56 18.16
N ALA A 3 45.07 -45.81 18.48
CA ALA A 3 45.03 -44.61 19.37
C ALA A 3 45.56 -43.25 18.81
N LEU A 4 45.07 -42.04 19.14
CA LEU A 4 43.98 -41.46 19.97
C LEU A 4 44.10 -39.89 19.93
N LEU A 5 43.06 -39.17 20.42
CA LEU A 5 43.01 -37.79 21.03
C LEU A 5 43.28 -36.55 20.12
N ALA A 6 42.39 -35.55 19.97
CA ALA A 6 41.77 -34.58 20.91
C ALA A 6 42.73 -33.51 21.48
N LEU A 7 42.53 -32.21 21.15
CA LEU A 7 42.31 -31.07 22.06
C LEU A 7 42.39 -29.70 21.34
N ALA A 8 41.58 -28.75 21.81
CA ALA A 8 41.62 -27.33 21.53
C ALA A 8 42.75 -26.60 22.29
N VAL A 9 43.14 -25.38 21.87
CA VAL A 9 43.29 -24.15 22.72
C VAL A 9 43.83 -22.96 21.90
N LEU A 10 43.30 -21.79 22.27
CA LEU A 10 43.48 -20.38 21.86
C LEU A 10 44.93 -19.89 21.62
N CYS A 11 45.16 -18.88 20.76
CA CYS A 11 45.15 -17.44 21.09
C CYS A 11 45.82 -16.52 20.02
N MET A 12 45.17 -15.38 19.78
CA MET A 12 45.71 -14.02 19.49
C MET A 12 46.58 -13.68 18.25
N ALA A 13 45.95 -12.83 17.42
CA ALA A 13 46.33 -11.44 17.11
C ALA A 13 47.17 -11.07 15.86
N ALA A 14 46.66 -9.99 15.24
CA ALA A 14 47.31 -8.98 14.40
C ALA A 14 47.42 -9.18 12.88
N GLY A 15 46.82 -8.25 12.14
CA GLY A 15 47.51 -7.59 11.03
C GLY A 15 47.01 -7.82 9.60
N LEU A 16 46.15 -6.90 9.14
CA LEU A 16 46.24 -6.21 7.83
C LEU A 16 46.29 -7.07 6.54
N GLY A 17 45.19 -7.08 5.78
CA GLY A 17 45.16 -7.70 4.45
C GLY A 17 43.96 -7.34 3.57
N GLN A 18 44.03 -6.14 2.97
CA GLN A 18 43.55 -5.81 1.62
C GLN A 18 42.05 -5.81 1.27
N CYS A 19 41.57 -4.58 1.12
CA CYS A 19 40.31 -4.16 0.50
C CYS A 19 40.23 -4.60 -0.98
N ARG A 20 39.32 -5.52 -1.32
CA ARG A 20 38.97 -5.87 -2.70
C ARG A 20 38.04 -4.79 -3.29
N ARG A 21 38.57 -4.01 -4.23
CA ARG A 21 37.80 -3.10 -5.11
C ARG A 21 36.76 -3.91 -5.89
N ARG A 22 35.47 -3.60 -5.72
CA ARG A 22 34.41 -4.00 -6.66
C ARG A 22 34.58 -3.19 -7.96
N ARG A 23 34.53 -3.90 -9.09
CA ARG A 23 34.42 -3.31 -10.43
C ARG A 23 33.06 -2.64 -10.54
N ASP A 24 33.10 -1.39 -11.00
CA ASP A 24 31.96 -0.55 -11.31
C ASP A 24 31.56 -0.86 -12.76
N ASP A 25 30.54 -1.72 -12.96
CA ASP A 25 29.96 -1.94 -14.29
C ASP A 25 28.97 -0.81 -14.58
N GLY A 26 29.38 0.07 -15.49
CA GLY A 26 28.67 1.25 -15.93
C GLY A 26 27.30 0.95 -16.54
N ARG A 27 26.26 0.97 -15.69
CA ARG A 27 24.87 1.15 -16.12
C ARG A 27 24.47 2.59 -15.84
N GLU A 28 24.65 3.45 -16.84
CA GLU A 28 24.28 4.85 -16.81
C GLU A 28 22.75 5.00 -16.64
N ARG A 29 22.26 5.18 -15.41
CA ARG A 29 20.86 5.47 -15.10
C ARG A 29 20.57 6.95 -15.40
N ARG A 30 19.92 7.23 -16.53
CA ARG A 30 19.35 8.55 -16.83
C ARG A 30 18.15 8.80 -15.91
N GLY A 31 18.18 9.87 -15.11
CA GLY A 31 17.06 10.31 -14.27
C GLY A 31 17.31 10.50 -12.77
N ASP A 32 18.56 10.58 -12.28
CA ASP A 32 18.85 10.82 -10.87
C ASP A 32 18.56 12.28 -10.45
N PRO A 33 17.62 12.56 -9.53
CA PRO A 33 17.31 13.90 -9.02
C PRO A 33 18.51 14.63 -8.39
N ARG A 34 19.59 13.90 -8.08
CA ARG A 34 20.86 14.47 -7.60
C ARG A 34 21.66 15.20 -8.69
N ARG A 35 21.36 14.98 -9.98
CA ARG A 35 22.18 15.51 -11.10
C ARG A 35 21.83 16.94 -11.57
N SER A 36 20.69 17.51 -11.20
CA SER A 36 20.32 18.91 -11.54
C SER A 36 20.03 19.72 -10.28
N GLY A 37 21.03 20.40 -9.71
CA GLY A 37 20.86 21.26 -8.52
C GLY A 37 20.53 20.51 -7.21
N GLY A 38 20.38 19.18 -7.24
CA GLY A 38 20.01 18.37 -6.09
C GLY A 38 21.07 18.32 -4.99
N ALA A 39 22.37 18.39 -5.32
CA ALA A 39 23.42 18.38 -4.30
C ALA A 39 23.42 19.66 -3.41
N PRO A 40 23.34 20.89 -3.96
CA PRO A 40 23.13 22.09 -3.15
C PRO A 40 21.87 22.06 -2.27
N ALA A 41 20.74 21.62 -2.82
CA ALA A 41 19.50 21.50 -2.05
C ALA A 41 19.60 20.44 -0.93
N LEU A 42 20.22 19.29 -1.22
CA LEU A 42 20.48 18.25 -0.24
C LEU A 42 21.33 18.77 0.92
N ASN A 43 22.40 19.51 0.62
CA ASN A 43 23.27 20.11 1.64
C ASN A 43 22.52 21.12 2.51
N ALA A 44 21.67 21.95 1.92
CA ALA A 44 20.83 22.88 2.66
C ALA A 44 19.86 22.15 3.61
N LEU A 45 19.18 21.11 3.11
CA LEU A 45 18.25 20.31 3.90
C LEU A 45 18.94 19.47 4.99
N ASP A 46 20.13 18.96 4.73
CA ASP A 46 20.95 18.25 5.72
C ASP A 46 21.35 19.18 6.86
N LYS A 47 21.95 20.32 6.52
CA LYS A 47 22.39 21.33 7.48
C LYS A 47 21.24 21.87 8.34
N HIS A 48 20.08 22.11 7.73
CA HIS A 48 19.03 22.91 8.36
C HIS A 48 17.81 22.10 8.83
N CYS A 49 17.60 20.87 8.36
CA CYS A 49 16.37 20.11 8.61
C CYS A 49 16.58 18.68 9.11
N ALA A 50 17.65 17.99 8.70
CA ALA A 50 17.84 16.56 8.96
C ALA A 50 17.78 16.17 10.44
N ARG A 51 18.31 17.03 11.33
CA ARG A 51 18.29 16.81 12.79
C ARG A 51 16.90 16.58 13.39
N CYS A 52 15.83 17.03 12.72
CA CYS A 52 14.45 16.84 13.15
C CYS A 52 13.62 16.00 12.16
N HIS A 53 13.98 16.01 10.88
CA HIS A 53 13.17 15.45 9.79
C HIS A 53 13.85 14.32 9.00
N GLN A 54 15.03 13.85 9.43
CA GLN A 54 15.65 12.66 8.88
C GLN A 54 15.69 11.56 9.94
N ALA A 55 14.96 10.47 9.70
CA ALA A 55 15.06 9.27 10.51
C ALA A 55 16.48 8.70 10.40
N GLY A 56 17.01 8.26 11.53
CA GLY A 56 18.35 7.68 11.63
C GLY A 56 19.19 8.32 12.74
N PRO A 57 20.49 8.02 12.79
CA PRO A 57 21.37 8.44 13.88
C PRO A 57 21.50 9.95 14.08
N ALA A 58 21.21 10.76 13.04
CA ALA A 58 21.28 12.22 13.09
C ALA A 58 20.06 12.87 13.77
N LEU A 59 19.02 12.10 14.11
CA LEU A 59 17.78 12.62 14.67
C LEU A 59 17.97 13.02 16.15
N LYS A 60 17.80 14.31 16.47
CA LYS A 60 17.84 14.86 17.85
C LYS A 60 16.56 14.60 18.66
N ARG A 61 15.63 13.79 18.13
CA ARG A 61 14.30 13.52 18.70
C ARG A 61 14.08 12.02 18.79
N GLN A 62 13.17 11.58 19.66
CA GLN A 62 12.79 10.17 19.72
C GLN A 62 12.16 9.69 18.38
N LYS A 63 11.46 10.58 17.69
CA LYS A 63 10.83 10.34 16.38
C LYS A 63 10.90 11.58 15.48
N PRO A 64 10.94 11.41 14.14
CA PRO A 64 10.91 12.54 13.22
C PRO A 64 9.72 13.44 13.46
N ALA A 65 9.94 14.75 13.41
CA ALA A 65 8.89 15.73 13.63
C ALA A 65 7.79 15.58 12.56
N LYS A 66 6.52 15.60 13.02
CA LYS A 66 5.33 15.44 12.17
C LYS A 66 5.33 14.17 11.31
N ASN A 67 6.03 13.11 11.73
CA ASN A 67 6.22 11.86 10.97
C ASN A 67 6.89 12.06 9.58
N PHE A 68 7.55 13.21 9.37
CA PHE A 68 8.32 13.49 8.17
C PHE A 68 9.79 13.14 8.45
N GLY A 69 10.19 11.93 8.06
CA GLY A 69 11.48 11.32 8.41
C GLY A 69 12.43 11.06 7.24
N ASN A 70 12.16 11.63 6.07
CA ASN A 70 12.89 11.35 4.83
C ASN A 70 13.33 12.63 4.11
N VAL A 71 13.58 13.72 4.83
CA VAL A 71 13.94 15.03 4.22
C VAL A 71 15.16 14.97 3.31
N LEU A 72 16.07 14.00 3.48
CA LEU A 72 17.25 13.82 2.61
C LEU A 72 17.01 12.89 1.42
N ARG A 73 15.84 12.27 1.33
CA ARG A 73 15.44 11.41 0.21
C ARG A 73 14.76 12.28 -0.85
N LEU A 74 15.56 13.10 -1.55
CA LEU A 74 15.06 14.09 -2.51
C LEU A 74 14.12 13.50 -3.56
N ASP A 75 14.37 12.27 -3.99
CA ASP A 75 13.55 11.56 -4.95
C ASP A 75 12.19 11.16 -4.37
N GLU A 76 12.11 10.84 -3.08
CA GLU A 76 10.84 10.53 -2.39
C GLU A 76 10.02 11.80 -2.18
N ILE A 77 10.62 12.84 -1.61
CA ILE A 77 9.89 14.09 -1.31
C ILE A 77 9.47 14.83 -2.58
N ALA A 78 10.23 14.72 -3.68
CA ALA A 78 9.85 15.28 -4.99
C ALA A 78 8.61 14.59 -5.61
N ARG A 79 8.29 13.38 -5.17
CA ARG A 79 7.08 12.62 -5.59
C ARG A 79 5.90 12.82 -4.63
N ASP A 80 6.06 13.65 -3.60
CA ASP A 80 5.01 13.96 -2.65
C ASP A 80 4.43 15.36 -2.93
N PRO A 81 3.22 15.46 -3.52
CA PRO A 81 2.60 16.75 -3.82
C PRO A 81 2.25 17.57 -2.56
N ASP A 82 2.18 16.94 -1.38
CA ASP A 82 1.98 17.66 -0.12
C ASP A 82 3.27 18.43 0.29
N LEU A 83 4.44 18.00 -0.19
CA LEU A 83 5.74 18.61 0.10
C LEU A 83 6.26 19.45 -1.07
N ILE A 84 6.28 18.89 -2.28
CA ILE A 84 6.93 19.45 -3.45
C ILE A 84 5.99 19.41 -4.65
N LEU A 85 5.80 20.55 -5.30
CA LEU A 85 5.17 20.69 -6.61
C LEU A 85 6.28 20.90 -7.66
N PRO A 86 6.65 19.87 -8.44
CA PRO A 86 7.75 19.96 -9.41
C PRO A 86 7.60 21.12 -10.40
N GLY A 87 8.58 22.02 -10.41
CA GLY A 87 8.58 23.23 -11.24
C GLY A 87 7.86 24.43 -10.63
N ASN A 88 7.25 24.28 -9.46
CA ASN A 88 6.54 25.35 -8.76
C ASN A 88 7.00 25.47 -7.29
N PRO A 89 8.13 26.15 -7.03
CA PRO A 89 8.61 26.36 -5.66
C PRO A 89 7.61 27.11 -4.79
N ASP A 90 6.95 28.13 -5.33
CA ASP A 90 6.03 29.00 -4.57
C ASP A 90 4.77 28.28 -4.10
N GLY A 91 4.37 27.20 -4.79
CA GLY A 91 3.28 26.32 -4.37
C GLY A 91 3.72 25.09 -3.58
N SER A 92 5.02 24.84 -3.41
CA SER A 92 5.54 23.65 -2.74
C SER A 92 5.46 23.80 -1.22
N GLY A 93 4.72 22.93 -0.55
CA GLY A 93 4.50 22.98 0.91
C GLY A 93 5.78 23.12 1.71
N LEU A 94 6.81 22.33 1.40
CA LEU A 94 8.12 22.39 2.05
C LEU A 94 8.77 23.77 1.88
N PHE A 95 8.76 24.33 0.67
CA PHE A 95 9.37 25.63 0.40
C PHE A 95 8.57 26.78 1.03
N ILE A 96 7.24 26.68 1.08
CA ILE A 96 6.39 27.65 1.76
C ILE A 96 6.78 27.77 3.25
N GLN A 97 7.06 26.66 3.94
CA GLN A 97 7.49 26.70 5.35
C GLN A 97 8.84 27.41 5.51
N ILE A 98 9.78 27.18 4.58
CA ILE A 98 11.09 27.86 4.56
C ILE A 98 10.90 29.36 4.30
N ALA A 99 10.13 29.72 3.28
CA ALA A 99 9.92 31.10 2.86
C ALA A 99 9.19 31.94 3.93
N LYS A 100 8.28 31.33 4.70
CA LYS A 100 7.60 31.96 5.83
C LYS A 100 8.45 32.07 7.09
N LYS A 101 9.63 31.47 7.12
CA LYS A 101 10.43 31.27 8.34
C LYS A 101 9.67 30.50 9.43
N ASP A 102 8.77 29.60 9.03
CA ASP A 102 8.19 28.62 9.94
C ASP A 102 9.16 27.44 10.15
N MET A 103 10.08 27.24 9.21
CA MET A 103 11.15 26.24 9.26
C MET A 103 12.51 26.86 8.90
N PRO A 104 13.62 26.46 9.56
CA PRO A 104 13.69 25.50 10.66
C PRO A 104 13.03 26.02 11.94
N TYR A 105 12.21 25.18 12.58
CA TYR A 105 11.40 25.55 13.74
C TYR A 105 12.27 25.99 14.93
N ASP A 106 13.37 25.29 15.16
CA ASP A 106 14.33 25.62 16.22
C ASP A 106 15.00 26.97 16.00
N CYS A 107 15.28 27.35 14.75
CA CYS A 107 15.82 28.68 14.44
C CYS A 107 14.81 29.81 14.68
N TYR A 108 13.59 29.65 14.17
CA TYR A 108 12.66 30.79 14.03
C TYR A 108 11.54 30.83 15.07
N GLN A 109 11.28 29.71 15.75
CA GLN A 109 10.22 29.60 16.76
C GLN A 109 10.81 29.37 18.16
N GLU A 110 11.90 28.60 18.27
CA GLU A 110 12.59 28.35 19.55
C GLU A 110 13.82 29.25 19.76
N PHE A 111 14.33 29.87 18.68
CA PHE A 111 15.53 30.72 18.70
C PHE A 111 16.80 30.02 19.23
N ASP A 112 16.92 28.71 18.98
CA ASP A 112 17.97 27.82 19.49
C ASP A 112 18.60 27.00 18.35
N CYS A 113 19.18 27.67 17.36
CA CYS A 113 19.88 26.98 16.28
C CYS A 113 21.28 27.55 16.04
N ASP A 114 22.19 26.67 15.59
CA ASP A 114 23.59 27.02 15.37
C ASP A 114 23.77 28.04 14.23
N ALA A 115 22.93 27.97 13.20
CA ALA A 115 22.95 28.88 12.05
C ALA A 115 21.61 28.89 11.31
N GLU A 116 21.10 30.09 11.01
CA GLU A 116 19.95 30.25 10.12
C GLU A 116 20.27 29.84 8.66
N PRO A 117 19.27 29.41 7.88
CA PRO A 117 19.40 29.27 6.44
C PRO A 117 19.89 30.55 5.76
N THR A 118 20.98 30.44 4.98
CA THR A 118 21.47 31.57 4.20
C THR A 118 20.62 31.80 2.96
N ALA A 119 20.71 33.00 2.36
CA ALA A 119 20.04 33.27 1.08
C ALA A 119 20.43 32.26 -0.02
N ASN A 120 21.67 31.77 0.00
CA ASN A 120 22.13 30.74 -0.94
C ASN A 120 21.52 29.36 -0.65
N ASP A 121 21.34 28.99 0.62
CA ASP A 121 20.70 27.73 1.01
C ASP A 121 19.23 27.73 0.56
N VAL A 122 18.50 28.81 0.83
CA VAL A 122 17.10 28.97 0.39
C VAL A 122 17.00 28.95 -1.13
N LYS A 123 17.89 29.67 -1.82
CA LYS A 123 17.93 29.69 -3.29
C LYS A 123 18.24 28.31 -3.89
N ALA A 124 19.12 27.52 -3.24
CA ALA A 124 19.45 26.17 -3.70
C ALA A 124 18.22 25.25 -3.69
N VAL A 125 17.42 25.29 -2.61
CA VAL A 125 16.16 24.53 -2.54
C VAL A 125 15.15 25.04 -3.58
N TYR A 126 15.02 26.36 -3.74
CA TYR A 126 14.14 26.97 -4.75
C TYR A 126 14.48 26.51 -6.17
N ASP A 127 15.76 26.64 -6.56
CA ASP A 127 16.22 26.30 -7.91
C ASP A 127 16.10 24.80 -8.19
N TRP A 128 16.36 23.95 -7.19
CA TRP A 128 16.14 22.52 -7.29
C TRP A 128 14.67 22.21 -7.59
N ILE A 129 13.72 22.74 -6.81
CA ILE A 129 12.29 22.52 -7.03
C ILE A 129 11.86 23.03 -8.41
N LYS A 130 12.36 24.19 -8.81
CA LYS A 130 12.09 24.77 -10.13
C LYS A 130 12.59 23.87 -11.25
N GLY A 131 13.79 23.32 -11.12
CA GLY A 131 14.40 22.39 -12.08
C GLY A 131 13.67 21.04 -12.18
N LEU A 132 12.96 20.60 -11.13
CA LEU A 132 12.18 19.36 -11.18
C LEU A 132 11.06 19.39 -12.24
N GLY A 133 10.58 20.57 -12.63
CA GLY A 133 9.54 20.72 -13.66
C GLY A 133 9.94 20.08 -14.99
N ASP A 134 11.20 20.28 -15.39
CA ASP A 134 11.77 19.75 -16.63
C ASP A 134 12.08 18.25 -16.49
N THR A 135 12.52 17.82 -15.30
CA THR A 135 12.78 16.40 -14.98
C THR A 135 11.51 15.56 -15.05
N VAL A 136 10.38 16.06 -14.54
CA VAL A 136 9.09 15.38 -14.64
C VAL A 136 8.62 15.27 -16.08
N GLU A 137 8.76 16.33 -16.88
CA GLU A 137 8.43 16.27 -18.32
C GLU A 137 9.32 15.28 -19.08
N ALA A 138 10.62 15.26 -18.77
CA ALA A 138 11.55 14.29 -19.34
C ALA A 138 11.24 12.84 -18.89
N ALA A 139 10.80 12.64 -17.65
CA ALA A 139 10.43 11.32 -17.11
C ALA A 139 9.17 10.74 -17.78
N CYS A 140 8.25 11.59 -18.24
CA CYS A 140 7.15 11.17 -19.10
C CYS A 140 7.64 10.61 -20.45
N GLY A 141 8.84 11.00 -20.89
CA GLY A 141 9.39 10.65 -22.19
C GLY A 141 8.41 10.90 -23.33
N ASN A 142 8.33 9.94 -24.25
CA ASN A 142 7.38 9.94 -25.37
C ASN A 142 6.08 9.19 -25.05
N ARG A 143 5.72 8.99 -23.76
CA ARG A 143 4.47 8.31 -23.40
C ARG A 143 3.28 9.01 -24.05
N VAL A 144 2.44 8.22 -24.70
CA VAL A 144 1.15 8.67 -25.23
C VAL A 144 0.13 8.50 -24.11
N PRO A 145 -0.52 9.58 -23.62
CA PRO A 145 -1.55 9.46 -22.60
C PRO A 145 -2.67 8.53 -23.05
N ILE A 146 -3.16 7.72 -22.11
CA ILE A 146 -4.33 6.87 -22.32
C ILE A 146 -5.55 7.71 -21.95
N ASP A 147 -6.34 8.10 -22.95
CA ASP A 147 -7.61 8.79 -22.72
C ASP A 147 -8.74 7.82 -22.35
N THR A 148 -9.85 8.39 -21.89
CA THR A 148 -11.03 7.62 -21.47
C THR A 148 -11.57 6.74 -22.58
N GLY A 149 -11.55 7.20 -23.84
CA GLY A 149 -12.06 6.44 -24.98
C GLY A 149 -11.21 5.20 -25.28
N ALA A 150 -9.88 5.36 -25.28
CA ALA A 150 -8.94 4.25 -25.44
C ALA A 150 -9.07 3.22 -24.32
N MET A 151 -9.18 3.69 -23.06
CA MET A 151 -9.39 2.83 -21.90
C MET A 151 -10.69 2.02 -22.00
N VAL A 152 -11.81 2.67 -22.31
CA VAL A 152 -13.13 2.02 -22.41
C VAL A 152 -13.19 1.07 -23.60
N SER A 153 -12.54 1.41 -24.71
CA SER A 153 -12.43 0.51 -25.87
C SER A 153 -11.69 -0.77 -25.51
N ALA A 154 -10.53 -0.66 -24.84
CA ALA A 154 -9.77 -1.83 -24.38
C ALA A 154 -10.60 -2.71 -23.42
N ILE A 155 -11.39 -2.11 -22.53
CA ILE A 155 -12.30 -2.83 -21.63
C ILE A 155 -13.40 -3.54 -22.43
N ALA A 156 -14.07 -2.87 -23.35
CA ALA A 156 -15.13 -3.45 -24.17
C ALA A 156 -14.61 -4.63 -25.03
N ASP A 157 -13.43 -4.47 -25.63
CA ASP A 157 -12.75 -5.51 -26.41
C ASP A 157 -12.42 -6.73 -25.54
N ASP A 158 -11.90 -6.52 -24.31
CA ASP A 158 -11.62 -7.61 -23.39
C ASP A 158 -12.89 -8.35 -22.97
N ILE A 159 -14.00 -7.64 -22.68
CA ILE A 159 -15.30 -8.24 -22.36
C ILE A 159 -15.79 -9.09 -23.52
N ALA A 160 -15.72 -8.58 -24.75
CA ALA A 160 -16.17 -9.29 -25.94
C ALA A 160 -15.35 -10.57 -26.20
N ALA A 161 -14.05 -10.53 -25.88
CA ALA A 161 -13.14 -11.67 -26.00
C ALA A 161 -13.35 -12.76 -24.94
N GLN A 162 -14.07 -12.47 -23.84
CA GLN A 162 -14.38 -13.50 -22.83
C GLN A 162 -15.48 -14.47 -23.31
N ASP A 163 -15.48 -15.65 -22.71
CA ASP A 163 -16.58 -16.61 -22.80
C ASP A 163 -17.91 -15.95 -22.40
N ALA A 164 -18.98 -16.30 -23.12
CA ALA A 164 -20.30 -15.70 -22.95
C ALA A 164 -20.82 -15.75 -21.49
N SER A 165 -20.53 -16.84 -20.76
CA SER A 165 -20.90 -17.01 -19.36
C SER A 165 -20.12 -16.09 -18.40
N ARG A 166 -18.89 -15.68 -18.77
CA ARG A 166 -18.03 -14.86 -17.93
C ARG A 166 -18.27 -13.36 -18.13
N ARG A 167 -18.69 -12.93 -19.32
CA ARG A 167 -18.86 -11.50 -19.66
C ARG A 167 -19.63 -10.68 -18.59
N PRO A 168 -20.76 -11.17 -18.02
CA PRO A 168 -21.49 -10.42 -16.99
C PRO A 168 -20.69 -10.15 -15.72
N GLY A 169 -19.75 -11.04 -15.38
CA GLY A 169 -18.91 -10.97 -14.18
C GLY A 169 -17.61 -10.17 -14.37
N MET A 170 -17.31 -9.68 -15.58
CA MET A 170 -16.04 -9.00 -15.84
C MET A 170 -15.95 -7.63 -15.17
N ARG A 171 -14.85 -7.37 -14.46
CA ARG A 171 -14.54 -6.12 -13.75
C ARG A 171 -13.09 -5.74 -13.94
N TYR A 172 -12.82 -4.45 -13.75
CA TYR A 172 -11.54 -3.85 -14.09
C TYR A 172 -11.06 -2.87 -13.01
N VAL A 173 -9.75 -2.79 -12.83
CA VAL A 173 -9.09 -1.79 -11.98
C VAL A 173 -8.11 -1.01 -12.82
N THR A 174 -8.27 0.31 -12.86
CA THR A 174 -7.48 1.18 -13.72
C THR A 174 -6.38 1.90 -12.94
N LEU A 175 -5.19 1.93 -13.53
CA LEU A 175 -4.00 2.66 -13.09
C LEU A 175 -3.53 3.64 -14.19
N THR A 176 -4.38 3.90 -15.19
CA THR A 176 -4.12 4.78 -16.34
C THR A 176 -3.71 6.18 -15.90
N HIS A 177 -4.32 6.70 -14.83
CA HIS A 177 -3.99 8.02 -14.28
C HIS A 177 -2.56 8.09 -13.73
N PHE A 178 -2.02 7.02 -13.16
CA PHE A 178 -0.62 6.99 -12.71
C PHE A 178 0.34 6.97 -13.90
N TYR A 179 0.03 6.16 -14.92
CA TYR A 179 0.82 6.14 -16.15
C TYR A 179 0.83 7.52 -16.83
N ASN A 180 -0.35 8.16 -16.94
CA ASN A 180 -0.52 9.51 -17.48
C ASN A 180 0.16 10.59 -16.62
N ALA A 181 0.23 10.39 -15.30
CA ALA A 181 0.96 11.23 -14.35
C ALA A 181 2.47 10.92 -14.31
N CYS A 182 2.95 10.06 -15.21
CA CYS A 182 4.36 9.72 -15.39
C CYS A 182 4.97 9.03 -14.18
N ALA A 183 4.18 8.20 -13.49
CA ALA A 183 4.70 7.27 -12.49
C ALA A 183 5.83 6.42 -13.08
N SER A 184 6.86 6.14 -12.27
CA SER A 184 8.01 5.35 -12.70
C SER A 184 7.59 3.91 -13.00
N ASN A 185 8.41 3.18 -13.77
CA ASN A 185 8.11 1.77 -14.04
C ASN A 185 8.10 0.93 -12.75
N GLU A 186 8.96 1.27 -11.78
CA GLU A 186 9.00 0.63 -10.46
C GLU A 186 7.69 0.88 -9.69
N ASP A 187 7.23 2.13 -9.62
CA ASP A 187 5.96 2.46 -8.96
C ASP A 187 4.78 1.76 -9.64
N MET A 188 4.77 1.68 -10.97
CA MET A 188 3.73 0.98 -11.71
C MET A 188 3.70 -0.53 -11.42
N VAL A 189 4.85 -1.16 -11.17
CA VAL A 189 4.91 -2.56 -10.68
C VAL A 189 4.27 -2.66 -9.30
N ARG A 190 4.64 -1.77 -8.36
CA ARG A 190 4.08 -1.75 -7.00
C ARG A 190 2.57 -1.47 -7.01
N TYR A 191 2.08 -0.56 -7.85
CA TYR A 191 0.64 -0.29 -7.97
C TYR A 191 -0.13 -1.51 -8.47
N ARG A 192 0.37 -2.23 -9.49
CA ARG A 192 -0.26 -3.46 -9.95
C ARG A 192 -0.26 -4.54 -8.86
N GLN A 193 0.86 -4.68 -8.15
CA GLN A 193 0.96 -5.62 -7.04
C GLN A 193 -0.05 -5.28 -5.93
N GLY A 194 -0.17 -4.01 -5.56
CA GLY A 194 -1.13 -3.54 -4.54
C GLY A 194 -2.57 -3.90 -4.90
N VAL A 195 -2.97 -3.74 -6.17
CA VAL A 195 -4.30 -4.15 -6.64
C VAL A 195 -4.51 -5.66 -6.48
N VAL A 196 -3.61 -6.49 -7.03
CA VAL A 196 -3.81 -7.95 -7.06
C VAL A 196 -3.69 -8.56 -5.66
N LYS A 197 -2.80 -8.02 -4.82
CA LYS A 197 -2.67 -8.40 -3.42
C LYS A 197 -3.95 -8.10 -2.66
N LEU A 198 -4.52 -6.90 -2.85
CA LEU A 198 -5.79 -6.51 -2.23
C LEU A 198 -6.94 -7.42 -2.66
N LEU A 199 -7.10 -7.65 -3.97
CA LEU A 199 -8.19 -8.49 -4.49
C LEU A 199 -8.13 -9.92 -3.91
N ASN A 200 -6.94 -10.53 -3.83
CA ASN A 200 -6.79 -11.84 -3.20
C ASN A 200 -7.06 -11.81 -1.69
N SER A 201 -6.64 -10.75 -0.98
CA SER A 201 -6.93 -10.56 0.44
C SER A 201 -8.40 -10.24 0.75
N LEU A 202 -9.24 -10.06 -0.28
CA LEU A 202 -10.68 -9.83 -0.18
C LEU A 202 -11.49 -10.99 -0.78
N SER A 203 -10.86 -12.14 -1.01
CA SER A 203 -11.48 -13.29 -1.66
C SER A 203 -11.64 -14.48 -0.71
N ARG A 204 -12.80 -15.14 -0.79
CA ARG A 204 -13.02 -16.46 -0.18
C ARG A 204 -12.86 -17.62 -1.19
N ASN A 205 -12.48 -17.35 -2.44
CA ASN A 205 -12.17 -18.39 -3.40
C ASN A 205 -10.85 -19.09 -3.02
N SER A 206 -10.77 -20.42 -3.19
CA SER A 206 -9.53 -21.19 -2.94
C SER A 206 -8.49 -21.04 -4.05
N VAL A 207 -8.92 -20.61 -5.25
CA VAL A 207 -8.03 -20.35 -6.38
C VAL A 207 -7.47 -18.94 -6.26
N VAL A 208 -6.15 -18.83 -6.33
CA VAL A 208 -5.46 -17.54 -6.31
C VAL A 208 -5.75 -16.78 -7.61
N LEU A 209 -6.21 -15.52 -7.49
CA LEU A 209 -6.34 -14.60 -8.62
C LEU A 209 -4.94 -14.22 -9.11
N LYS A 210 -4.65 -14.51 -10.36
CA LYS A 210 -3.39 -14.13 -11.02
C LYS A 210 -3.49 -12.73 -11.63
N MET A 211 -2.38 -12.00 -11.65
CA MET A 211 -2.30 -10.72 -12.33
C MET A 211 -2.58 -10.88 -13.83
N ARG A 212 -3.61 -10.17 -14.33
CA ARG A 212 -3.95 -10.10 -15.76
C ARG A 212 -4.18 -8.65 -16.16
N THR A 213 -3.37 -8.15 -17.10
CA THR A 213 -3.52 -6.81 -17.67
C THR A 213 -3.92 -6.88 -19.13
N ILE A 214 -4.71 -5.91 -19.60
CA ILE A 214 -5.37 -5.98 -20.92
C ILE A 214 -4.85 -4.96 -21.94
N ASP A 215 -4.02 -4.02 -21.51
CA ASP A 215 -3.44 -3.00 -22.36
C ASP A 215 -1.91 -3.12 -22.45
N PRO A 216 -1.28 -2.65 -23.53
CA PRO A 216 0.17 -2.75 -23.73
C PRO A 216 1.01 -2.10 -22.63
N ASN A 217 0.46 -1.10 -21.92
CA ASN A 217 1.16 -0.39 -20.85
C ASN A 217 0.91 -1.02 -19.46
N ALA A 218 0.15 -2.12 -19.40
CA ALA A 218 -0.20 -2.82 -18.17
C ALA A 218 -0.81 -1.87 -17.12
N THR A 219 -1.77 -1.04 -17.54
CA THR A 219 -2.48 -0.05 -16.73
C THR A 219 -3.91 -0.45 -16.37
N ILE A 220 -4.47 -1.47 -17.01
CA ILE A 220 -5.82 -1.95 -16.75
C ILE A 220 -5.74 -3.42 -16.32
N ILE A 221 -6.04 -3.68 -15.05
CA ILE A 221 -6.09 -5.02 -14.48
C ILE A 221 -7.52 -5.53 -14.59
N ALA A 222 -7.68 -6.76 -15.06
CA ALA A 222 -8.98 -7.33 -15.34
C ALA A 222 -9.18 -8.66 -14.60
N PHE A 223 -10.37 -8.84 -14.03
CA PHE A 223 -10.74 -10.02 -13.26
C PHE A 223 -12.23 -10.33 -13.44
N ASN A 224 -12.66 -11.52 -13.05
CA ASN A 224 -14.07 -11.87 -12.95
C ASN A 224 -14.51 -11.96 -11.49
N LEU A 225 -15.74 -11.58 -11.19
CA LEU A 225 -16.32 -11.70 -9.84
C LEU A 225 -16.27 -13.14 -9.30
N ASP A 226 -16.49 -14.13 -10.16
CA ASP A 226 -16.47 -15.55 -9.76
C ASP A 226 -15.08 -15.99 -9.28
N ASP A 227 -14.01 -15.41 -9.85
CA ASP A 227 -12.63 -15.71 -9.45
C ASP A 227 -12.33 -15.25 -8.01
N LEU A 228 -13.15 -14.34 -7.48
CA LEU A 228 -13.03 -13.83 -6.12
C LEU A 228 -14.08 -14.39 -5.16
N ASP A 229 -15.01 -15.20 -5.64
CA ASP A 229 -16.24 -15.59 -4.92
C ASP A 229 -17.08 -14.35 -4.52
N TRP A 230 -17.14 -13.37 -5.43
CA TRP A 230 -17.92 -12.15 -5.28
C TRP A 230 -19.25 -12.25 -6.01
N ARG A 231 -20.30 -11.73 -5.37
CA ARG A 231 -21.60 -11.54 -6.02
C ARG A 231 -21.69 -10.15 -6.64
N LYS A 232 -22.66 -9.93 -7.54
CA LYS A 232 -22.88 -8.62 -8.17
C LYS A 232 -23.10 -7.51 -7.14
N GLU A 233 -23.72 -7.82 -6.02
CA GLU A 233 -23.94 -6.88 -4.90
C GLU A 233 -22.63 -6.36 -4.30
N ALA A 234 -21.57 -7.18 -4.24
CA ALA A 234 -20.25 -6.76 -3.75
C ALA A 234 -19.68 -5.66 -4.65
N TRP A 235 -19.76 -5.85 -5.97
CA TRP A 235 -19.35 -4.81 -6.91
C TRP A 235 -20.25 -3.57 -6.85
N ALA A 236 -21.57 -3.76 -6.67
CA ALA A 236 -22.49 -2.63 -6.54
C ALA A 236 -22.14 -1.73 -5.35
N ARG A 237 -21.69 -2.30 -4.22
CA ARG A 237 -21.18 -1.54 -3.07
C ARG A 237 -19.90 -0.76 -3.40
N ILE A 238 -18.96 -1.39 -4.11
CA ILE A 238 -17.74 -0.73 -4.60
C ILE A 238 -18.12 0.44 -5.52
N ALA A 239 -18.85 0.17 -6.60
CA ALA A 239 -19.22 1.19 -7.58
C ALA A 239 -20.06 2.32 -6.96
N GLY A 240 -20.95 2.01 -6.00
CA GLY A 240 -21.77 3.00 -5.31
C GLY A 240 -20.98 3.97 -4.43
N GLY A 241 -19.80 3.59 -3.94
CA GLY A 241 -18.91 4.47 -3.18
C GLY A 241 -17.88 5.21 -4.03
N TYR A 242 -17.84 4.97 -5.35
CA TYR A 242 -16.76 5.45 -6.21
C TYR A 242 -16.97 6.91 -6.65
N PRO A 243 -16.10 7.86 -6.25
CA PRO A 243 -16.32 9.29 -6.47
C PRO A 243 -16.03 9.75 -7.91
N TYR A 244 -15.39 8.91 -8.74
CA TYR A 244 -14.99 9.25 -10.10
C TYR A 244 -15.80 8.51 -11.17
N GLY A 245 -17.03 8.11 -10.84
CA GLY A 245 -17.93 7.38 -11.73
C GLY A 245 -18.50 8.22 -12.86
N MET A 246 -17.65 8.73 -13.75
CA MET A 246 -18.09 9.39 -14.98
C MET A 246 -18.60 8.35 -15.98
N GLU A 247 -19.73 8.65 -16.63
CA GLU A 247 -20.34 7.84 -17.69
C GLU A 247 -19.90 8.42 -19.05
N PRO A 248 -18.86 7.87 -19.71
CA PRO A 248 -18.38 8.40 -20.99
C PRO A 248 -19.35 8.09 -22.12
N GLU A 249 -19.48 9.01 -23.08
CA GLU A 249 -20.28 8.78 -24.28
C GLU A 249 -19.59 7.81 -25.24
N GLY A 250 -20.35 6.87 -25.82
CA GLY A 250 -19.92 6.07 -26.98
C GLY A 250 -20.28 4.58 -26.90
N MET A 251 -20.33 3.94 -28.06
CA MET A 251 -20.77 2.53 -28.21
C MET A 251 -19.96 1.53 -27.36
N ALA A 252 -18.67 1.78 -27.15
CA ALA A 252 -17.84 0.92 -26.30
C ALA A 252 -18.30 0.96 -24.83
N TYR A 253 -18.72 2.13 -24.33
CA TYR A 253 -19.29 2.27 -22.99
C TYR A 253 -20.62 1.54 -22.88
N ASP A 254 -21.52 1.77 -23.84
CA ASP A 254 -22.84 1.13 -23.87
C ASP A 254 -22.71 -0.39 -23.93
N THR A 255 -21.76 -0.90 -24.71
CA THR A 255 -21.47 -2.34 -24.81
C THR A 255 -20.94 -2.90 -23.50
N ALA A 256 -19.96 -2.22 -22.88
CA ALA A 256 -19.37 -2.67 -21.62
C ALA A 256 -20.41 -2.71 -20.49
N THR A 257 -21.24 -1.67 -20.37
CA THR A 257 -22.24 -1.57 -19.29
C THR A 257 -23.43 -2.51 -19.49
N SER A 258 -23.95 -2.61 -20.72
CA SER A 258 -25.04 -3.55 -21.04
C SER A 258 -24.63 -5.00 -20.82
N THR A 259 -23.40 -5.36 -21.22
CA THR A 259 -22.90 -6.73 -21.08
C THR A 259 -22.62 -7.11 -19.62
N THR A 260 -22.06 -6.19 -18.84
CA THR A 260 -21.69 -6.44 -17.43
C THR A 260 -22.83 -6.21 -16.44
N GLY A 261 -23.91 -5.57 -16.89
CA GLY A 261 -25.07 -5.21 -16.05
C GLY A 261 -24.73 -4.23 -14.93
N THR A 262 -23.70 -3.39 -15.11
CA THR A 262 -23.30 -2.33 -14.17
C THR A 262 -23.01 -1.05 -14.93
N LYS A 263 -23.34 0.09 -14.32
CA LYS A 263 -23.02 1.42 -14.88
C LYS A 263 -21.53 1.67 -15.02
N LEU A 264 -20.73 1.01 -14.19
CA LEU A 264 -19.29 1.14 -14.21
C LEU A 264 -18.64 -0.21 -13.87
N PRO A 265 -18.12 -0.94 -14.87
CA PRO A 265 -17.38 -2.18 -14.63
C PRO A 265 -15.91 -1.93 -14.24
N TRP A 266 -15.49 -0.68 -14.03
CA TRP A 266 -14.14 -0.35 -13.58
C TRP A 266 -14.10 0.66 -12.44
N VAL A 267 -13.02 0.65 -11.66
CA VAL A 267 -12.69 1.69 -10.68
C VAL A 267 -11.19 1.97 -10.68
N ARG A 268 -10.77 3.14 -10.20
CA ARG A 268 -9.34 3.42 -10.00
C ARG A 268 -8.75 2.59 -8.87
N GLY A 269 -7.54 2.08 -9.08
CA GLY A 269 -6.86 1.21 -8.13
C GLY A 269 -6.48 1.87 -6.81
N ASP A 270 -6.12 3.16 -6.83
CA ASP A 270 -5.77 3.92 -5.63
C ASP A 270 -6.97 4.14 -4.71
N TRP A 271 -8.10 4.57 -5.28
CA TRP A 271 -9.35 4.67 -4.54
C TRP A 271 -9.82 3.30 -4.04
N LEU A 272 -9.76 2.25 -4.88
CA LEU A 272 -10.17 0.92 -4.46
C LEU A 272 -9.31 0.42 -3.29
N ALA A 273 -8.00 0.61 -3.36
CA ALA A 273 -7.11 0.30 -2.24
C ALA A 273 -7.49 1.09 -1.00
N PHE A 274 -7.70 2.40 -1.12
CA PHE A 274 -8.10 3.22 0.00
C PHE A 274 -9.42 2.76 0.65
N ALA A 275 -10.46 2.54 -0.16
CA ALA A 275 -11.80 2.23 0.32
C ALA A 275 -11.94 0.78 0.78
N ALA A 276 -11.45 -0.20 0.00
CA ALA A 276 -11.68 -1.62 0.25
C ALA A 276 -10.68 -2.24 1.24
N SER A 277 -9.55 -1.60 1.53
CA SER A 277 -8.67 -2.00 2.64
C SER A 277 -9.12 -1.45 4.00
N ARG A 278 -10.33 -0.89 4.10
CA ARG A 278 -10.87 -0.27 5.32
C ARG A 278 -12.34 -0.64 5.51
N PRO A 279 -12.82 -0.72 6.76
CA PRO A 279 -14.25 -0.85 7.05
C PRO A 279 -15.04 0.41 6.60
N PRO A 280 -16.30 0.29 6.16
CA PRO A 280 -17.10 -0.94 6.14
C PRO A 280 -16.83 -1.86 4.93
N LEU A 281 -16.27 -1.33 3.84
CA LEU A 281 -16.19 -2.07 2.58
C LEU A 281 -15.34 -3.34 2.70
N TYR A 282 -14.25 -3.30 3.48
CA TYR A 282 -13.46 -4.48 3.82
C TYR A 282 -14.32 -5.63 4.40
N TYR A 283 -15.20 -5.31 5.36
CA TYR A 283 -16.08 -6.29 6.00
C TYR A 283 -17.14 -6.82 5.05
N ASP A 284 -17.71 -5.94 4.24
CA ASP A 284 -18.74 -6.30 3.29
C ASP A 284 -18.22 -7.26 2.21
N LEU A 285 -17.00 -7.02 1.71
CA LEU A 285 -16.41 -7.81 0.63
C LEU A 285 -15.96 -9.19 1.11
N LEU A 286 -15.36 -9.29 2.29
CA LEU A 286 -15.03 -10.57 2.91
C LEU A 286 -16.22 -11.25 3.59
N ARG A 287 -17.35 -10.55 3.73
CA ARG A 287 -18.51 -11.02 4.49
C ARG A 287 -18.09 -11.42 5.91
N LEU A 288 -17.37 -10.53 6.59
CA LEU A 288 -16.96 -10.78 7.98
C LEU A 288 -18.17 -10.60 8.91
N PRO A 289 -18.28 -11.41 9.98
CA PRO A 289 -19.38 -11.32 10.91
C PRO A 289 -19.21 -10.18 11.91
N GLU A 290 -20.23 -9.91 12.74
CA GLU A 290 -20.20 -8.82 13.73
C GLU A 290 -19.60 -9.27 15.08
N THR A 291 -19.52 -10.58 15.33
CA THR A 291 -18.99 -11.12 16.58
C THR A 291 -17.85 -12.10 16.36
N PHE A 292 -16.92 -12.15 17.32
CA PHE A 292 -15.81 -13.10 17.32
C PHE A 292 -16.32 -14.56 17.33
N ALA A 293 -17.37 -14.85 18.09
CA ALA A 293 -17.98 -16.18 18.12
C ALA A 293 -18.58 -16.62 16.77
N GLU A 294 -19.09 -15.68 15.96
CA GLU A 294 -19.48 -15.96 14.58
C GLU A 294 -18.28 -16.21 13.69
N LEU A 295 -17.20 -15.44 13.85
CA LEU A 295 -15.95 -15.63 13.10
C LEU A 295 -15.37 -17.03 13.37
N GLU A 296 -15.34 -17.44 14.63
CA GLU A 296 -14.91 -18.78 15.03
C GLU A 296 -15.68 -19.87 14.28
N ARG A 297 -17.02 -19.76 14.23
CA ARG A 297 -17.87 -20.70 13.49
C ARG A 297 -17.62 -20.67 11.99
N GLU A 298 -17.47 -19.49 11.39
CA GLU A 298 -17.22 -19.34 9.95
C GLU A 298 -15.88 -19.93 9.53
N GLU A 299 -14.84 -19.76 10.35
CA GLU A 299 -13.49 -20.25 10.06
C GLU A 299 -13.26 -21.70 10.56
N GLY A 300 -14.26 -22.31 11.20
CA GLY A 300 -14.23 -23.69 11.65
C GLY A 300 -13.27 -23.92 12.82
N VAL A 301 -13.22 -22.97 13.76
CA VAL A 301 -12.42 -23.05 14.99
C VAL A 301 -13.33 -22.94 16.21
N ASP A 302 -13.00 -23.67 17.26
CA ASP A 302 -13.53 -23.44 18.61
C ASP A 302 -12.33 -23.15 19.51
N VAL A 303 -12.11 -21.87 19.84
CA VAL A 303 -10.93 -21.45 20.61
C VAL A 303 -10.95 -22.10 21.99
N LYS A 304 -12.11 -22.12 22.64
CA LYS A 304 -12.26 -22.68 23.97
C LYS A 304 -11.99 -24.19 23.98
N ALA A 305 -12.60 -24.95 23.09
CA ALA A 305 -12.36 -26.39 22.99
C ALA A 305 -10.90 -26.70 22.64
N ASN A 306 -10.27 -25.91 21.76
CA ASN A 306 -8.86 -26.06 21.43
C ASN A 306 -7.94 -25.82 22.64
N LEU A 307 -8.32 -24.91 23.54
CA LEU A 307 -7.58 -24.66 24.77
C LEU A 307 -7.73 -25.80 25.77
N GLU A 308 -8.95 -26.27 25.98
CA GLU A 308 -9.24 -27.41 26.86
C GLU A 308 -8.55 -28.70 26.36
N ALA A 309 -8.38 -28.85 25.04
CA ALA A 309 -7.71 -29.98 24.40
C ALA A 309 -6.19 -29.78 24.17
N PHE A 310 -5.60 -28.66 24.59
CA PHE A 310 -4.18 -28.32 24.37
C PHE A 310 -3.72 -28.32 22.90
N LEU A 311 -4.65 -27.99 21.98
CA LEU A 311 -4.39 -27.86 20.56
C LEU A 311 -3.84 -26.47 20.19
N ALA A 312 -4.13 -25.46 21.03
CA ALA A 312 -3.60 -24.12 20.83
C ALA A 312 -2.09 -24.04 21.11
N ARG A 313 -1.42 -23.05 20.51
CA ARG A 313 -0.02 -22.71 20.82
C ARG A 313 0.10 -21.23 21.17
N ARG A 314 0.60 -20.96 22.38
CA ARG A 314 0.66 -19.62 22.97
C ARG A 314 2.09 -19.08 23.06
N ALA A 315 2.19 -17.75 22.98
CA ALA A 315 3.35 -16.97 23.40
C ALA A 315 2.88 -15.64 24.01
N GLY A 316 3.39 -15.30 25.20
CA GLY A 316 3.10 -14.04 25.87
C GLY A 316 4.36 -13.20 26.09
N PHE A 317 4.22 -11.88 26.02
CA PHE A 317 5.34 -10.93 26.17
C PHE A 317 4.84 -9.56 26.64
N GLN A 318 5.72 -8.78 27.28
CA GLN A 318 5.35 -7.48 27.89
C GLN A 318 5.26 -6.31 26.91
N LYS A 319 5.91 -6.39 25.75
CA LYS A 319 5.94 -5.30 24.76
C LYS A 319 5.87 -5.85 23.34
N SER A 320 5.07 -5.20 22.51
CA SER A 320 4.92 -5.52 21.09
C SER A 320 5.21 -4.31 20.20
N GLY A 321 5.25 -4.51 18.89
CA GLY A 321 5.43 -3.40 17.94
C GLY A 321 4.26 -2.39 17.89
N VAL A 322 3.08 -2.71 18.45
CA VAL A 322 1.85 -1.89 18.36
C VAL A 322 1.14 -1.67 19.71
N SER A 323 1.15 -2.67 20.60
CA SER A 323 0.68 -2.58 22.00
C SER A 323 1.81 -2.18 22.96
N LYS A 324 1.47 -1.35 23.96
CA LYS A 324 2.37 -0.81 24.99
C LYS A 324 2.49 -1.68 26.25
N HIS A 325 1.63 -2.68 26.39
CA HIS A 325 1.48 -3.52 27.58
C HIS A 325 1.61 -5.00 27.18
N ASN A 326 1.32 -5.90 28.14
CA ASN A 326 1.23 -7.34 27.92
C ASN A 326 0.47 -7.65 26.62
N ARG A 327 0.91 -8.70 25.93
CA ARG A 327 0.18 -9.29 24.80
C ARG A 327 0.37 -10.78 24.81
N LEU A 328 -0.73 -11.50 24.68
CA LEU A 328 -0.75 -12.94 24.41
C LEU A 328 -1.10 -13.14 22.94
N ILE A 329 -0.32 -13.94 22.23
CA ILE A 329 -0.70 -14.47 20.92
C ILE A 329 -0.98 -15.96 21.03
N GLU A 330 -1.95 -16.41 20.25
CA GLU A 330 -2.49 -17.75 20.32
C GLU A 330 -2.80 -18.25 18.92
N ARG A 331 -2.24 -19.42 18.58
CA ARG A 331 -2.47 -20.10 17.31
C ARG A 331 -3.45 -21.24 17.46
N HIS A 332 -4.42 -21.29 16.56
CA HIS A 332 -5.30 -22.42 16.35
C HIS A 332 -5.17 -22.97 14.92
N PRO A 333 -5.24 -24.29 14.73
CA PRO A 333 -5.40 -24.86 13.41
C PRO A 333 -6.82 -24.61 12.90
N ILE A 334 -6.93 -24.29 11.60
CA ILE A 334 -8.21 -24.23 10.87
C ILE A 334 -8.10 -25.01 9.56
N PRO A 335 -9.21 -25.38 8.90
CA PRO A 335 -9.15 -26.11 7.63
C PRO A 335 -8.33 -25.39 6.56
N THR A 336 -8.40 -24.05 6.55
CA THR A 336 -7.65 -23.19 5.65
C THR A 336 -6.28 -22.82 6.20
N GLY A 337 -5.74 -23.53 7.20
CA GLY A 337 -4.38 -23.39 7.71
C GLY A 337 -4.27 -22.90 9.15
N TYR A 338 -4.30 -21.59 9.37
CA TYR A 338 -4.04 -20.99 10.67
C TYR A 338 -5.04 -19.90 11.04
N PHE A 339 -5.30 -19.79 12.33
CA PHE A 339 -6.06 -18.74 12.99
C PHE A 339 -5.24 -18.25 14.18
N TRP A 340 -4.67 -17.06 14.06
CA TRP A 340 -3.95 -16.39 15.13
C TRP A 340 -4.87 -15.38 15.78
N THR A 341 -5.05 -15.44 17.09
CA THR A 341 -5.73 -14.41 17.86
C THR A 341 -4.79 -13.83 18.91
N SER A 342 -4.96 -12.56 19.24
CA SER A 342 -4.27 -11.91 20.35
C SER A 342 -5.23 -11.39 21.39
N TYR A 343 -4.71 -11.29 22.62
CA TYR A 343 -5.35 -10.61 23.73
C TYR A 343 -4.47 -9.42 24.10
N ASP A 344 -5.03 -8.21 23.98
CA ASP A 344 -4.35 -6.94 24.22
C ASP A 344 -4.89 -6.30 25.52
N PHE A 345 -4.02 -5.57 26.23
CA PHE A 345 -4.27 -5.09 27.59
C PHE A 345 -4.04 -3.56 27.68
N LYS A 346 -4.91 -2.84 28.40
CA LYS A 346 -4.80 -1.38 28.63
C LYS A 346 -3.82 -0.99 29.74
N GLY A 347 -3.39 -1.93 30.55
CA GLY A 347 -2.51 -1.66 31.68
C GLY A 347 -1.85 -2.91 32.25
N ASP A 348 -1.04 -2.69 33.28
CA ASP A 348 -0.21 -3.70 33.92
C ASP A 348 -0.76 -4.09 35.31
N ALA A 349 -2.07 -3.89 35.54
CA ALA A 349 -2.71 -4.30 36.78
C ALA A 349 -2.55 -5.82 36.99
N SER A 350 -2.56 -6.29 38.25
CA SER A 350 -2.33 -7.71 38.55
C SER A 350 -3.25 -8.64 37.76
N ALA A 351 -4.55 -8.31 37.66
CA ALA A 351 -5.54 -9.08 36.89
C ALA A 351 -5.29 -9.10 35.36
N GLN A 352 -4.43 -8.21 34.87
CA GLN A 352 -4.02 -8.06 33.47
C GLN A 352 -2.59 -8.56 33.23
N SER A 353 -1.94 -9.12 34.26
CA SER A 353 -0.58 -9.64 34.16
C SER A 353 -0.58 -11.09 33.70
N LEU A 354 -0.06 -11.33 32.50
CA LEU A 354 0.17 -12.69 31.99
C LEU A 354 1.21 -13.47 32.82
N PHE A 355 2.06 -12.75 33.57
CA PHE A 355 3.02 -13.33 34.52
C PHE A 355 2.36 -13.76 35.83
N VAL A 356 1.10 -13.41 36.06
CA VAL A 356 0.33 -13.84 37.25
C VAL A 356 -0.81 -14.77 36.82
N HIS A 357 -1.50 -14.46 35.72
CA HIS A 357 -2.64 -15.20 35.19
C HIS A 357 -2.39 -15.70 33.76
N PRO A 358 -1.63 -16.80 33.56
CA PRO A 358 -1.20 -17.25 32.24
C PRO A 358 -2.25 -18.07 31.45
N LEU A 359 -3.38 -18.45 32.04
CA LEU A 359 -4.29 -19.47 31.46
C LEU A 359 -5.64 -18.95 30.96
N GLY A 360 -5.92 -17.64 31.03
CA GLY A 360 -7.17 -17.05 30.51
C GLY A 360 -7.38 -17.25 29.00
N PRO A 361 -8.46 -16.71 28.41
CA PRO A 361 -9.43 -15.80 29.02
C PRO A 361 -10.55 -16.53 29.79
N TYR A 362 -10.52 -17.86 29.85
CA TYR A 362 -11.55 -18.67 30.53
C TYR A 362 -11.04 -19.23 31.87
N GLY A 363 -11.98 -19.59 32.75
CA GLY A 363 -11.68 -20.25 34.02
C GLY A 363 -11.54 -19.29 35.21
N ALA A 364 -11.31 -19.87 36.40
CA ALA A 364 -11.30 -19.13 37.66
C ALA A 364 -10.08 -18.19 37.82
N ASP A 365 -9.00 -18.44 37.08
CA ASP A 365 -7.74 -17.67 37.11
C ASP A 365 -7.50 -16.96 35.76
N ALA A 366 -8.59 -16.52 35.11
CA ALA A 366 -8.52 -15.87 33.82
C ALA A 366 -7.93 -14.45 33.92
N PHE A 367 -7.04 -14.12 32.97
CA PHE A 367 -6.62 -12.75 32.76
C PHE A 367 -7.77 -11.88 32.21
N GLN A 368 -7.74 -10.58 32.51
CA GLN A 368 -8.66 -9.59 31.95
C GLN A 368 -8.00 -8.85 30.79
N HIS A 369 -8.47 -9.07 29.57
CA HIS A 369 -8.02 -8.36 28.37
C HIS A 369 -9.02 -7.28 27.95
N ASP A 370 -8.58 -6.35 27.10
CA ASP A 370 -9.35 -5.18 26.68
C ASP A 370 -9.79 -5.22 25.21
N GLY A 371 -9.26 -6.17 24.46
CA GLY A 371 -9.57 -6.38 23.06
C GLY A 371 -8.72 -7.49 22.47
N GLY A 372 -8.88 -7.69 21.17
CA GLY A 372 -8.07 -8.65 20.43
C GLY A 372 -7.96 -8.33 18.96
N GLU A 373 -6.92 -8.89 18.36
CA GLU A 373 -6.67 -8.86 16.93
C GLU A 373 -6.56 -10.29 16.42
N THR A 374 -7.27 -10.62 15.36
CA THR A 374 -7.19 -11.94 14.73
C THR A 374 -6.68 -11.83 13.31
N ILE A 375 -5.76 -12.73 12.97
CA ILE A 375 -5.21 -12.92 11.63
C ILE A 375 -5.41 -14.37 11.25
N PHE A 376 -6.17 -14.60 10.18
CA PHE A 376 -6.47 -15.95 9.73
C PHE A 376 -6.19 -16.09 8.25
N SER A 377 -5.89 -17.31 7.83
CA SER A 377 -5.60 -17.58 6.44
C SER A 377 -6.87 -17.88 5.65
N LEU A 378 -7.00 -17.19 4.52
CA LEU A 378 -8.06 -17.40 3.56
C LEU A 378 -7.82 -18.68 2.73
N PRO A 379 -8.84 -19.25 2.08
CA PRO A 379 -8.71 -20.45 1.25
C PRO A 379 -7.63 -20.36 0.16
N ASN A 380 -7.41 -19.18 -0.43
CA ASN A 380 -6.35 -18.94 -1.42
C ASN A 380 -4.94 -18.81 -0.81
N GLY A 381 -4.81 -18.84 0.52
CA GLY A 381 -3.55 -18.68 1.26
C GLY A 381 -3.15 -17.23 1.54
N PHE A 382 -3.95 -16.24 1.15
CA PHE A 382 -3.80 -14.86 1.63
C PHE A 382 -4.32 -14.74 3.08
N GLN A 383 -4.26 -13.53 3.64
CA GLN A 383 -4.62 -13.26 5.03
C GLN A 383 -5.79 -12.30 5.12
N ALA A 384 -6.65 -12.53 6.11
CA ALA A 384 -7.68 -11.62 6.56
C ALA A 384 -7.49 -11.26 8.03
N TYR A 385 -8.13 -10.19 8.44
CA TYR A 385 -7.87 -9.48 9.69
C TYR A 385 -9.18 -9.11 10.38
N TYR A 386 -9.21 -9.24 11.69
CA TYR A 386 -10.36 -8.93 12.53
C TYR A 386 -9.89 -8.21 13.78
N LEU A 387 -10.66 -7.24 14.26
CA LEU A 387 -10.45 -6.57 15.54
C LEU A 387 -11.72 -6.71 16.34
N ASN A 388 -11.61 -6.91 17.65
CA ASN A 388 -12.76 -7.01 18.54
C ASN A 388 -12.52 -6.43 19.93
N THR A 389 -13.61 -6.10 20.61
CA THR A 389 -13.63 -5.80 22.05
C THR A 389 -13.35 -7.07 22.87
N ALA A 390 -13.20 -6.91 24.18
CA ALA A 390 -13.07 -8.05 25.10
C ALA A 390 -14.28 -9.00 25.03
N GLU A 391 -15.48 -8.46 24.80
CA GLU A 391 -16.75 -9.19 24.67
C GLU A 391 -16.92 -9.82 23.28
N GLY A 392 -15.99 -9.59 22.36
CA GLY A 392 -16.00 -10.16 21.01
C GLY A 392 -16.78 -9.34 19.99
N GLU A 393 -17.21 -8.11 20.29
CA GLU A 393 -17.86 -7.23 19.31
C GLU A 393 -16.85 -6.69 18.31
N ARG A 394 -17.18 -6.68 17.02
CA ARG A 394 -16.29 -6.22 15.96
C ARG A 394 -15.94 -4.74 16.07
N LEU A 395 -14.66 -4.43 15.91
CA LEU A 395 -14.12 -3.06 15.89
C LEU A 395 -13.59 -2.68 14.52
N ARG A 396 -13.92 -1.46 14.08
CA ARG A 396 -13.32 -0.86 12.86
C ARG A 396 -11.90 -0.36 13.11
N LYS A 397 -11.66 0.17 14.30
CA LYS A 397 -10.40 0.75 14.74
C LYS A 397 -10.08 0.30 16.16
N GLY A 398 -8.82 0.00 16.40
CA GLY A 398 -8.30 -0.22 17.74
C GLY A 398 -8.26 1.09 18.54
N PRO A 399 -8.65 1.09 19.82
CA PRO A 399 -8.51 2.28 20.67
C PRO A 399 -7.04 2.68 20.84
N THR A 400 -6.72 3.96 20.63
CA THR A 400 -5.33 4.47 20.58
C THR A 400 -4.59 4.43 21.93
N GLU A 401 -5.34 4.29 23.02
CA GLU A 401 -4.84 4.03 24.36
C GLU A 401 -4.26 2.62 24.48
N ILE A 402 -4.72 1.65 23.67
CA ILE A 402 -4.24 0.25 23.64
C ILE A 402 -3.15 0.09 22.58
N VAL A 403 -3.48 0.44 21.33
CA VAL A 403 -2.67 0.13 20.15
C VAL A 403 -2.48 1.36 19.26
N LEU A 404 -1.30 1.49 18.67
CA LEU A 404 -0.96 2.61 17.78
C LEU A 404 -0.36 2.12 16.47
N ASP A 405 -0.78 2.72 15.36
CA ASP A 405 -0.14 2.60 14.05
C ASP A 405 0.31 3.99 13.57
N ASP A 406 1.56 4.35 13.87
CA ASP A 406 2.14 5.64 13.48
C ASP A 406 2.23 5.83 11.94
N SER A 407 1.98 4.78 11.16
CA SER A 407 1.94 4.83 9.70
C SER A 407 0.61 5.35 9.16
N GLN A 408 -0.45 5.41 9.98
CA GLN A 408 -1.74 6.04 9.65
C GLN A 408 -1.77 7.52 10.08
N ARG A 409 -2.55 8.34 9.38
CA ARG A 409 -2.67 9.78 9.64
C ARG A 409 -3.23 10.11 11.03
N ASP A 410 -4.22 9.34 11.48
CA ASP A 410 -4.85 9.49 12.80
C ASP A 410 -4.21 8.60 13.88
N ARG A 411 -3.18 7.84 13.51
CA ARG A 411 -2.42 6.90 14.35
C ARG A 411 -3.22 5.72 14.90
N ALA A 412 -4.49 5.59 14.51
CA ALA A 412 -5.34 4.49 14.94
C ALA A 412 -5.03 3.24 14.11
N VAL A 413 -4.97 2.09 14.77
CA VAL A 413 -4.94 0.79 14.07
C VAL A 413 -6.28 0.62 13.37
N THR A 414 -6.32 0.79 12.05
CA THR A 414 -7.54 0.58 11.26
C THR A 414 -7.51 -0.83 10.69
N ASN A 415 -8.57 -1.61 10.95
CA ASN A 415 -8.60 -3.01 10.54
C ASN A 415 -8.34 -3.14 9.02
N ALA A 416 -7.62 -4.20 8.65
CA ALA A 416 -7.04 -4.47 7.35
C ALA A 416 -5.87 -3.55 6.95
N ILE A 417 -6.05 -2.25 6.69
CA ILE A 417 -4.96 -1.41 6.16
C ILE A 417 -3.70 -1.40 7.03
N SER A 418 -3.87 -1.24 8.36
CA SER A 418 -2.77 -1.29 9.32
C SER A 418 -2.13 -2.68 9.37
N CYS A 419 -2.98 -3.72 9.32
CA CYS A 419 -2.55 -5.10 9.41
C CYS A 419 -1.80 -5.56 8.14
N PHE A 420 -2.22 -5.14 6.94
CA PHE A 420 -1.50 -5.37 5.69
C PHE A 420 -0.07 -4.80 5.75
N GLY A 421 0.08 -3.61 6.32
CA GLY A 421 1.39 -2.97 6.50
C GLY A 421 2.28 -3.72 7.51
N CYS A 422 1.72 -4.12 8.65
CA CYS A 422 2.48 -4.82 9.69
C CYS A 422 2.81 -6.27 9.32
N HIS A 423 1.89 -6.97 8.65
CA HIS A 423 2.00 -8.36 8.24
C HIS A 423 2.33 -8.50 6.75
N ASN A 424 3.11 -7.54 6.24
CA ASN A 424 3.54 -7.44 4.85
C ASN A 424 4.28 -8.68 4.33
N GLN A 425 4.93 -9.43 5.24
CA GLN A 425 5.68 -10.65 4.96
C GLN A 425 5.01 -11.93 5.49
N GLY A 426 3.78 -11.84 6.01
CA GLY A 426 3.12 -12.93 6.72
C GLY A 426 3.00 -12.68 8.22
N ILE A 427 2.77 -13.76 8.99
CA ILE A 427 2.76 -13.69 10.46
C ILE A 427 4.15 -13.28 10.95
N ARG A 428 4.20 -12.32 11.87
CA ARG A 428 5.45 -11.77 12.41
C ARG A 428 6.06 -12.72 13.43
N GLN A 429 7.38 -12.69 13.53
CA GLN A 429 8.10 -13.42 14.57
C GLN A 429 7.78 -12.83 15.95
N ALA A 430 7.70 -13.70 16.95
CA ALA A 430 7.48 -13.37 18.35
C ALA A 430 8.27 -14.34 19.24
N SER A 431 8.51 -13.93 20.47
CA SER A 431 9.12 -14.77 21.51
C SER A 431 8.20 -14.87 22.71
N ASP A 432 8.30 -15.98 23.42
CA ASP A 432 7.53 -16.20 24.64
C ASP A 432 8.39 -15.95 25.88
N ASP A 433 7.87 -15.13 26.80
CA ASP A 433 8.49 -14.84 28.10
C ASP A 433 7.76 -15.56 29.26
N ILE A 434 6.59 -16.18 29.01
CA ILE A 434 5.71 -16.71 30.06
C ILE A 434 6.07 -18.14 30.46
N ARG A 435 6.35 -19.02 29.49
CA ARG A 435 6.60 -20.44 29.75
C ARG A 435 7.70 -20.65 30.77
N GLU A 436 8.88 -20.07 30.52
CA GLU A 436 10.03 -20.25 31.40
C GLU A 436 9.77 -19.68 32.79
N HIS A 437 9.17 -18.49 32.87
CA HIS A 437 8.80 -17.84 34.13
C HIS A 437 7.91 -18.76 34.99
N VAL A 438 6.82 -19.25 34.43
CA VAL A 438 5.84 -20.07 35.17
C VAL A 438 6.41 -21.44 35.55
N LEU A 439 7.23 -22.06 34.69
CA LEU A 439 7.82 -23.37 34.99
C LEU A 439 8.89 -23.29 36.10
N HIS A 440 9.60 -22.17 36.21
CA HIS A 440 10.62 -21.96 37.25
C HIS A 440 10.05 -21.49 38.59
N ASP A 441 8.97 -20.72 38.58
CA ASP A 441 8.35 -20.26 39.81
C ASP A 441 7.46 -21.34 40.46
N LYS A 442 7.92 -21.84 41.61
CA LYS A 442 7.23 -22.88 42.38
C LYS A 442 5.99 -22.37 43.13
N SER A 443 5.76 -21.05 43.15
CA SER A 443 4.53 -20.44 43.69
C SER A 443 3.30 -20.84 42.87
N PHE A 444 3.48 -21.14 41.57
CA PHE A 444 2.40 -21.62 40.73
C PHE A 444 1.98 -23.07 41.08
N PRO A 445 0.66 -23.34 41.18
CA PRO A 445 0.14 -24.68 41.34
C PRO A 445 0.66 -25.63 40.26
N MET A 446 0.88 -26.90 40.62
CA MET A 446 1.33 -27.93 39.66
C MET A 446 0.39 -28.05 38.45
N SER A 447 -0.91 -27.87 38.63
CA SER A 447 -1.91 -27.87 37.56
C SER A 447 -1.74 -26.70 36.59
N VAL A 448 -1.38 -25.52 37.07
CA VAL A 448 -1.11 -24.35 36.23
C VAL A 448 0.16 -24.57 35.42
N ARG A 449 1.25 -25.00 36.07
CA ARG A 449 2.52 -25.28 35.39
C ARG A 449 2.38 -26.32 34.28
N ARG A 450 1.62 -27.39 34.50
CA ARG A 450 1.34 -28.40 33.45
C ARG A 450 0.55 -27.86 32.27
N GLN A 451 -0.45 -27.02 32.51
CA GLN A 451 -1.23 -26.41 31.43
C GLN A 451 -0.38 -25.41 30.64
N VAL A 452 0.45 -24.60 31.30
CA VAL A 452 1.41 -23.73 30.63
C VAL A 452 2.39 -24.57 29.80
N GLU A 453 2.89 -25.67 30.35
CA GLU A 453 3.77 -26.58 29.63
C GLU A 453 3.12 -27.16 28.36
N ALA A 454 1.81 -27.38 28.37
CA ALA A 454 1.07 -27.92 27.23
C ALA A 454 0.68 -26.86 26.18
N LEU A 455 0.33 -25.64 26.61
CA LEU A 455 -0.18 -24.58 25.75
C LEU A 455 0.90 -23.66 25.18
N TYR A 456 1.89 -23.28 25.99
CA TYR A 456 2.90 -22.32 25.59
C TYR A 456 4.02 -23.07 24.86
N ALA A 457 4.16 -22.88 23.56
CA ALA A 457 5.11 -23.69 22.79
C ALA A 457 6.56 -23.38 23.22
N PRO A 458 7.48 -24.36 23.24
CA PRO A 458 8.90 -24.06 23.29
C PRO A 458 9.30 -23.07 22.19
N GLN A 459 10.26 -22.18 22.49
CA GLN A 459 10.66 -21.09 21.58
C GLN A 459 11.01 -21.57 20.15
N ALA A 460 11.64 -22.75 20.02
CA ALA A 460 11.97 -23.34 18.73
C ALA A 460 10.73 -23.77 17.93
N GLU A 461 9.75 -24.41 18.58
CA GLU A 461 8.47 -24.80 17.98
C GLU A 461 7.66 -23.58 17.57
N MET A 462 7.56 -22.56 18.45
CA MET A 462 6.87 -21.30 18.15
C MET A 462 7.46 -20.63 16.90
N LYS A 463 8.79 -20.54 16.83
CA LYS A 463 9.49 -19.96 15.68
C LYS A 463 9.19 -20.71 14.38
N GLU A 464 9.14 -22.04 14.42
CA GLU A 464 8.83 -22.87 13.26
C GLU A 464 7.39 -22.66 12.78
N LEU A 465 6.41 -22.63 13.70
CA LEU A 465 5.01 -22.35 13.38
C LEU A 465 4.84 -20.98 12.70
N LEU A 466 5.41 -19.94 13.29
CA LEU A 466 5.37 -18.58 12.74
C LEU A 466 6.04 -18.51 11.36
N ALA A 467 7.18 -19.17 11.18
CA ALA A 467 7.89 -19.21 9.90
C ALA A 467 7.09 -19.97 8.82
N SER A 468 6.47 -21.08 9.17
CA SER A 468 5.62 -21.88 8.27
C SER A 468 4.40 -21.09 7.79
N ASP A 469 3.70 -20.43 8.72
CA ASP A 469 2.53 -19.61 8.40
C ASP A 469 2.91 -18.39 7.55
N ALA A 470 4.05 -17.74 7.82
CA ALA A 470 4.57 -16.67 6.97
C ALA A 470 4.94 -17.16 5.56
N ALA A 471 5.60 -18.32 5.46
CA ALA A 471 5.96 -18.93 4.18
C ALA A 471 4.73 -19.28 3.34
N ARG A 472 3.63 -19.70 3.99
CA ARG A 472 2.37 -19.99 3.32
C ARG A 472 1.78 -18.76 2.63
N PHE A 473 1.74 -17.62 3.31
CA PHE A 473 1.32 -16.35 2.72
C PHE A 473 2.23 -15.93 1.55
N ARG A 474 3.55 -15.99 1.73
CA ARG A 474 4.52 -15.67 0.66
C ARG A 474 4.34 -16.56 -0.57
N LYS A 475 4.07 -17.85 -0.38
CA LYS A 475 3.77 -18.79 -1.48
C LYS A 475 2.46 -18.43 -2.20
N ALA A 476 1.45 -17.93 -1.51
CA ALA A 476 0.22 -17.44 -2.14
C ALA A 476 0.48 -16.21 -3.02
N MET A 477 1.28 -15.25 -2.53
CA MET A 477 1.73 -14.10 -3.33
C MET A 477 2.48 -14.52 -4.60
N LEU A 478 3.43 -15.45 -4.50
CA LEU A 478 4.14 -15.96 -5.68
C LEU A 478 3.20 -16.63 -6.69
N ARG A 479 2.21 -17.41 -6.24
CA ARG A 479 1.19 -18.02 -7.11
C ARG A 479 0.31 -16.99 -7.84
N ALA A 480 0.12 -15.80 -7.25
CA ALA A 480 -0.59 -14.68 -7.86
C ALA A 480 0.26 -13.91 -8.90
N GLY A 481 1.56 -14.24 -9.02
CA GLY A 481 2.51 -13.51 -9.85
C GLY A 481 3.04 -12.23 -9.19
N LEU A 482 3.01 -12.17 -7.85
CA LEU A 482 3.52 -11.06 -7.06
C LEU A 482 4.93 -11.36 -6.57
N ASP A 483 5.69 -10.30 -6.27
CA ASP A 483 7.00 -10.36 -5.65
C ASP A 483 6.87 -10.00 -4.16
N PRO A 484 6.92 -10.98 -3.24
CA PRO A 484 6.84 -10.72 -1.80
C PRO A 484 7.94 -9.79 -1.28
N ASP A 485 9.10 -9.74 -1.94
CA ASP A 485 10.26 -9.02 -1.42
C ASP A 485 10.13 -7.50 -1.68
N LEU A 486 9.34 -7.09 -2.69
CA LEU A 486 8.93 -5.69 -2.89
C LEU A 486 8.14 -5.10 -1.72
N ASP A 487 7.47 -5.96 -0.94
CA ASP A 487 6.72 -5.56 0.25
C ASP A 487 7.56 -5.63 1.53
N SER A 488 8.86 -5.96 1.44
CA SER A 488 9.71 -6.00 2.61
C SER A 488 9.95 -4.59 3.14
N GLN A 489 10.10 -4.46 4.47
CA GLN A 489 10.37 -3.16 5.08
C GLN A 489 11.66 -2.51 4.57
N ALA A 490 12.60 -3.30 4.06
CA ALA A 490 13.83 -2.80 3.44
C ALA A 490 13.56 -2.07 2.12
N GLU A 491 12.57 -2.52 1.35
CA GLU A 491 12.18 -1.93 0.06
C GLU A 491 11.17 -0.78 0.20
N GLY A 492 10.57 -0.62 1.39
CA GLY A 492 9.76 0.53 1.78
C GLY A 492 8.35 0.17 2.23
N VAL A 493 7.37 0.93 1.74
CA VAL A 493 5.95 0.77 2.11
C VAL A 493 5.36 -0.41 1.36
N GLU A 494 4.64 -1.27 2.09
CA GLU A 494 3.89 -2.39 1.54
C GLU A 494 2.91 -1.96 0.44
N SER A 495 2.73 -2.76 -0.62
CA SER A 495 2.07 -2.35 -1.86
C SER A 495 0.61 -1.88 -1.75
N ILE A 496 -0.23 -2.47 -0.88
CA ILE A 496 -1.60 -1.98 -0.65
C ILE A 496 -1.55 -0.60 0.02
N ASN A 497 -0.71 -0.44 1.03
CA ASN A 497 -0.49 0.85 1.69
C ASN A 497 0.10 1.89 0.72
N PHE A 498 1.06 1.49 -0.13
CA PHE A 498 1.66 2.35 -1.14
C PHE A 498 0.59 2.89 -2.11
N LEU A 499 -0.29 2.00 -2.60
CA LEU A 499 -1.39 2.36 -3.49
C LEU A 499 -2.48 3.19 -2.80
N SER A 500 -2.87 2.82 -1.57
CA SER A 500 -3.86 3.57 -0.78
C SER A 500 -3.38 4.99 -0.47
N ARG A 501 -2.11 5.16 -0.07
CA ARG A 501 -1.55 6.49 0.25
C ARG A 501 -1.51 7.41 -0.97
N ALA A 502 -1.38 6.84 -2.17
CA ALA A 502 -1.43 7.63 -3.40
C ALA A 502 -2.80 8.30 -3.62
N TYR A 503 -3.89 7.72 -3.12
CA TYR A 503 -5.22 8.36 -3.14
C TYR A 503 -5.33 9.49 -2.10
N GLU A 504 -4.67 9.36 -0.96
CA GLU A 504 -4.74 10.32 0.14
C GLU A 504 -3.92 11.60 -0.09
N LYS A 505 -2.99 11.56 -1.05
CA LYS A 505 -2.13 12.70 -1.45
C LYS A 505 -2.95 13.80 -2.13
N SER A 506 -2.51 15.05 -1.97
CA SER A 506 -3.15 16.18 -2.66
C SER A 506 -3.11 16.02 -4.18
N VAL A 507 -4.20 16.43 -4.84
CA VAL A 507 -4.31 16.42 -6.30
C VAL A 507 -3.69 17.71 -6.85
N ASP A 508 -2.50 17.60 -7.43
CA ASP A 508 -1.91 18.69 -8.21
C ASP A 508 -2.48 18.76 -9.64
N LEU A 509 -2.18 19.83 -10.39
CA LEU A 509 -2.67 20.00 -11.77
C LEU A 509 -2.22 18.87 -12.71
N ARG A 510 -1.09 18.21 -12.43
CA ARG A 510 -0.58 17.09 -13.23
C ARG A 510 -1.46 15.87 -13.02
N ILE A 511 -1.76 15.53 -11.77
CA ILE A 511 -2.63 14.42 -11.39
C ILE A 511 -4.06 14.67 -11.90
N ALA A 512 -4.56 15.90 -11.81
CA ALA A 512 -5.87 16.27 -12.35
C ALA A 512 -5.95 16.10 -13.88
N ALA A 513 -4.96 16.60 -14.62
CA ALA A 513 -4.89 16.43 -16.07
C ALA A 513 -4.74 14.94 -16.46
N ALA A 514 -3.87 14.21 -15.76
CA ALA A 514 -3.64 12.79 -15.98
C ALA A 514 -4.89 11.93 -15.75
N SER A 515 -5.70 12.30 -14.75
CA SER A 515 -6.97 11.62 -14.41
C SER A 515 -8.06 11.81 -15.48
N THR A 516 -7.91 12.81 -16.36
CA THR A 516 -8.86 13.12 -17.44
C THR A 516 -8.31 12.82 -18.83
N GLY A 517 -7.16 12.16 -18.92
CA GLY A 517 -6.54 11.78 -20.21
C GLY A 517 -5.84 12.94 -20.93
N PHE A 518 -5.64 14.09 -20.29
CA PHE A 518 -4.96 15.24 -20.88
C PHE A 518 -3.50 15.37 -20.42
N ARG A 519 -2.65 15.95 -21.28
CA ARG A 519 -1.29 16.36 -20.87
C ARG A 519 -1.36 17.61 -19.99
N ARG A 520 -0.39 17.76 -19.07
CA ARG A 520 -0.20 19.00 -18.26
C ARG A 520 -0.18 20.26 -19.13
N THR A 521 0.48 20.21 -20.28
CA THR A 521 0.61 21.33 -21.23
C THR A 521 -0.73 21.80 -21.82
N CYS A 522 -1.79 20.99 -21.69
CA CYS A 522 -3.15 21.33 -22.12
C CYS A 522 -3.96 22.10 -21.07
N TRP A 523 -3.48 22.19 -19.82
CA TRP A 523 -4.13 23.00 -18.79
C TRP A 523 -3.58 24.43 -18.80
N PRO A 524 -4.45 25.46 -18.77
CA PRO A 524 -3.99 26.83 -18.75
C PRO A 524 -3.16 27.09 -17.49
N LYS A 525 -2.03 27.79 -17.64
CA LYS A 525 -1.13 28.22 -16.54
C LYS A 525 -1.81 29.12 -15.49
N ALA A 526 -3.08 29.48 -15.72
CA ALA A 526 -3.92 30.21 -14.78
C ALA A 526 -5.33 29.64 -14.83
N TRP A 527 -5.85 29.20 -13.67
CA TRP A 527 -7.29 29.06 -13.49
C TRP A 527 -7.89 30.46 -13.64
N PRO A 528 -8.82 30.72 -14.58
CA PRO A 528 -9.50 32.00 -14.62
C PRO A 528 -10.20 32.18 -13.27
N LYS A 529 -10.02 33.33 -12.60
CA LYS A 529 -10.88 33.69 -11.47
C LYS A 529 -12.35 33.49 -11.91
N PRO A 530 -13.26 33.07 -11.01
CA PRO A 530 -14.67 32.93 -11.36
C PRO A 530 -15.24 34.32 -11.62
N ALA A 531 -15.08 34.81 -12.85
CA ALA A 531 -15.84 35.91 -13.38
C ALA A 531 -17.14 35.30 -13.90
N ALA A 532 -18.27 35.84 -13.42
CA ALA A 532 -19.60 35.51 -13.89
C ALA A 532 -19.60 35.45 -15.44
N ARG A 533 -19.78 34.25 -16.00
CA ARG A 533 -19.90 34.07 -17.46
C ARG A 533 -21.36 34.26 -17.85
N PRO A 534 -21.67 35.07 -18.89
CA PRO A 534 -22.95 34.94 -19.57
C PRO A 534 -22.98 33.62 -20.34
N ALA A 535 -24.15 32.98 -20.35
CA ALA A 535 -24.40 31.72 -21.02
C ALA A 535 -24.06 31.81 -22.52
N GLY A 536 -23.28 30.85 -23.03
CA GLY A 536 -23.14 30.64 -24.48
C GLY A 536 -21.73 30.55 -25.09
N SER A 537 -20.62 30.53 -24.32
CA SER A 537 -19.29 30.33 -24.91
C SER A 537 -18.63 29.02 -24.48
N SER A 538 -18.27 28.19 -25.46
CA SER A 538 -17.36 27.05 -25.28
C SER A 538 -16.04 27.54 -24.68
N ALA A 539 -15.52 26.85 -23.66
CA ALA A 539 -14.21 27.16 -23.09
C ALA A 539 -13.14 27.22 -24.19
N ALA A 540 -12.36 28.31 -24.22
CA ALA A 540 -11.30 28.51 -25.19
C ALA A 540 -10.09 27.63 -24.82
N TRP A 541 -10.15 26.36 -25.21
CA TRP A 541 -8.98 25.48 -25.23
C TRP A 541 -8.02 25.93 -26.34
N SER A 542 -6.71 25.85 -26.11
CA SER A 542 -5.72 26.24 -27.12
C SER A 542 -5.88 25.38 -28.39
N ARG A 543 -5.67 25.97 -29.59
CA ARG A 543 -5.80 25.27 -30.90
C ARG A 543 -4.88 24.04 -31.02
N ALA A 544 -3.82 23.96 -30.22
CA ALA A 544 -2.95 22.79 -30.12
C ALA A 544 -3.66 21.56 -29.52
N CYS A 545 -4.67 21.75 -28.66
CA CYS A 545 -5.39 20.66 -28.00
C CYS A 545 -6.36 19.92 -28.94
N TYR A 546 -6.88 20.58 -29.98
CA TYR A 546 -7.78 19.93 -30.95
C TYR A 546 -7.05 19.10 -32.00
N ARG A 547 -5.81 19.47 -32.37
CA ARG A 547 -5.02 18.70 -33.38
C ARG A 547 -4.52 17.35 -32.88
N ALA A 548 -4.44 17.14 -31.57
CA ALA A 548 -4.09 15.83 -30.99
C ALA A 548 -5.25 14.81 -31.08
N LYS A 549 -6.48 15.23 -31.37
CA LYS A 549 -7.65 14.35 -31.51
C LYS A 549 -7.87 13.78 -32.92
N SER A 550 -7.19 14.29 -33.96
CA SER A 550 -7.58 14.01 -35.36
C SER A 550 -6.51 13.35 -36.24
N SER A 551 -5.38 12.89 -35.72
CA SER A 551 -4.39 12.20 -36.55
C SER A 551 -4.76 10.73 -36.80
N ARG A 552 -5.65 10.47 -37.77
CA ARG A 552 -5.65 9.21 -38.51
C ARG A 552 -4.42 9.18 -39.42
N PRO A 553 -3.73 8.04 -39.61
CA PRO A 553 -2.63 7.96 -40.55
C PRO A 553 -3.18 8.08 -41.98
N SER A 554 -2.70 9.07 -42.74
CA SER A 554 -3.04 9.22 -44.15
C SER A 554 -2.40 8.09 -44.95
N SER A 555 -3.22 7.16 -45.45
CA SER A 555 -2.85 6.24 -46.51
C SER A 555 -2.54 7.06 -47.78
N GLY A 556 -1.29 7.00 -48.24
CA GLY A 556 -0.90 7.57 -49.51
C GLY A 556 -1.55 6.81 -50.66
N ILE A 557 -2.31 7.52 -51.49
CA ILE A 557 -2.76 7.01 -52.79
C ILE A 557 -2.49 8.11 -53.82
N TRP A 558 -1.72 7.71 -54.83
CA TRP A 558 -1.40 8.43 -56.06
C TRP A 558 -2.64 8.98 -56.77
N SER A 559 -2.57 10.25 -57.20
CA SER A 559 -3.54 10.85 -58.14
C SER A 559 -3.27 10.42 -59.59
N PRO A 560 -4.28 9.98 -60.35
CA PRO A 560 -4.23 10.03 -61.81
C PRO A 560 -4.81 11.35 -62.34
N ARG A 561 -4.15 11.90 -63.36
CA ARG A 561 -4.56 13.08 -64.12
C ARG A 561 -5.88 12.85 -64.86
N SER A 562 -6.77 13.84 -64.81
CA SER A 562 -7.98 13.91 -65.65
C SER A 562 -7.65 14.17 -67.13
N PRO A 563 -8.37 13.57 -68.09
CA PRO A 563 -8.38 14.00 -69.48
C PRO A 563 -9.52 14.99 -69.78
N PRO A 564 -9.49 15.72 -70.92
CA PRO A 564 -10.37 16.87 -71.17
C PRO A 564 -11.73 16.48 -71.76
N ALA A 565 -12.68 17.39 -71.59
CA ALA A 565 -14.08 17.28 -72.00
C ALA A 565 -14.31 17.42 -73.52
N SER A 566 -15.37 16.79 -74.02
CA SER A 566 -16.08 17.14 -75.27
C SER A 566 -17.52 16.54 -75.26
N PRO A 567 -18.46 17.08 -76.09
CA PRO A 567 -19.80 17.41 -75.62
C PRO A 567 -20.94 16.47 -76.09
N SER A 568 -22.09 16.65 -75.42
CA SER A 568 -23.48 16.31 -75.76
C SER A 568 -23.81 15.50 -77.04
N ARG A 569 -24.59 14.44 -76.84
CA ARG A 569 -25.77 14.14 -77.69
C ARG A 569 -26.78 13.27 -76.96
N SER A 570 -28.03 13.72 -76.97
CA SER A 570 -29.24 12.98 -76.66
C SER A 570 -29.48 11.88 -77.70
N LEU A 571 -30.14 10.79 -77.29
CA LEU A 571 -31.36 10.29 -77.92
C LEU A 571 -31.91 9.05 -77.19
N ARG A 572 -33.21 9.15 -76.91
CA ARG A 572 -34.21 8.18 -76.41
C ARG A 572 -34.25 7.88 -74.92
#